data_AF-A0A2G2PGI5-F1
#
_entry.id   AF-A0A2G2PGI5-F1
#
_cell.length_a   1.000
_cell.length_b   1.000
_cell.length_c   1.000
_cell.angle_alpha   90.00
_cell.angle_beta   90.00
_cell.angle_gamma   90.00
#
_symmetry.space_group_name_H-M   'P 1'
#
loop_
_entity.id
_entity.type
_entity.pdbx_description
1 polymer ?
#
loop_
_entity_poly.entity_id
_entity_poly.type
_entity_poly.pdbx_seq_one_letter_code
_entity_poly.pdbx_strand_id
1 'polypeptide(L)'
;MVSLDGFCALKLNKEFQYVYKKGKNAHSDSVVLFFLAKNNVHKFGFTATKKIGNAVVRNRAKRRLRALFREYSSLLNDGSYVFVAKTSLYESTYEKLKSDFEKILIKSKAIKND
;
A
#
# COMPACT_ATOMS: atom_id res chain seq x y z
N MET A 1 -14.71 -0.45 12.20
CA MET A 1 -13.56 0.39 11.78
C MET A 1 -12.39 -0.57 11.60
N VAL A 2 -11.84 -0.75 10.40
CA VAL A 2 -10.75 -1.73 10.19
C VAL A 2 -9.43 -1.06 10.56
N SER A 3 -9.05 -1.16 11.82
CA SER A 3 -7.67 -0.93 12.25
C SER A 3 -6.83 -2.15 11.88
N LEU A 4 -5.61 -1.90 11.40
CA LEU A 4 -4.61 -2.92 11.09
C LEU A 4 -3.36 -2.55 11.87
N ASP A 5 -3.07 -3.27 12.95
CA ASP A 5 -1.82 -3.16 13.72
C ASP A 5 -1.46 -1.71 14.11
N GLY A 6 -2.43 -0.97 14.67
CA GLY A 6 -2.25 0.44 15.05
C GLY A 6 -2.44 1.45 13.92
N PHE A 7 -2.53 1.01 12.66
CA PHE A 7 -2.86 1.89 11.54
C PHE A 7 -4.37 2.03 11.34
N CYS A 8 -4.80 3.26 11.05
CA CYS A 8 -6.17 3.59 10.69
C CYS A 8 -6.35 3.72 9.17
N ALA A 9 -7.47 3.26 8.63
CA ALA A 9 -7.76 3.42 7.21
C ALA A 9 -8.00 4.89 6.84
N LEU A 10 -7.39 5.35 5.74
CA LEU A 10 -7.75 6.58 5.04
C LEU A 10 -9.18 6.45 4.52
N LYS A 11 -10.04 7.42 4.85
CA LYS A 11 -11.48 7.36 4.50
C LYS A 11 -11.86 8.41 3.48
N LEU A 12 -11.30 9.61 3.59
CA LEU A 12 -11.74 10.75 2.80
C LEU A 12 -10.90 10.90 1.54
N ASN A 13 -11.54 11.20 0.40
CA ASN A 13 -10.84 11.44 -0.86
C ASN A 13 -9.74 12.51 -0.71
N LYS A 14 -9.99 13.57 0.08
CA LYS A 14 -8.99 14.61 0.36
C LYS A 14 -7.69 14.07 0.98
N GLU A 15 -7.77 13.03 1.81
CA GLU A 15 -6.59 12.42 2.41
C GLU A 15 -5.78 11.64 1.36
N PHE A 16 -6.45 10.88 0.50
CA PHE A 16 -5.79 10.21 -0.64
C PHE A 16 -5.12 11.21 -1.58
N GLN A 17 -5.84 12.28 -1.96
CA GLN A 17 -5.29 13.34 -2.82
C GLN A 17 -4.08 14.02 -2.18
N TYR A 18 -4.11 14.24 -0.86
CA TYR A 18 -2.98 14.83 -0.15
C TYR A 18 -1.74 13.93 -0.20
N VAL A 19 -1.90 12.61 0.05
CA VAL A 19 -0.80 11.64 -0.05
C VAL A 19 -0.26 11.53 -1.48
N TYR A 20 -1.13 11.53 -2.50
CA TYR A 20 -0.67 11.52 -3.89
C TYR A 20 0.14 12.76 -4.28
N LYS A 21 -0.22 13.94 -3.74
CA LYS A 21 0.46 15.21 -4.07
C LYS A 21 1.76 15.42 -3.31
N LYS A 22 1.85 14.94 -2.07
CA LYS A 22 2.98 15.25 -1.16
C LYS A 22 3.86 14.05 -0.84
N GLY A 23 3.35 12.83 -1.01
CA GLY A 23 4.08 11.61 -0.73
C GLY A 23 5.09 11.26 -1.82
N LYS A 24 6.15 10.57 -1.43
CA LYS A 24 7.08 9.93 -2.35
C LYS A 24 6.41 8.71 -2.98
N ASN A 25 6.62 8.47 -4.26
CA ASN A 25 6.13 7.28 -4.93
C ASN A 25 7.24 6.26 -5.17
N ALA A 26 6.89 4.97 -5.14
CA ALA A 26 7.75 3.87 -5.49
C ALA A 26 6.95 2.85 -6.31
N HIS A 27 7.56 2.37 -7.39
CA HIS A 27 6.91 1.50 -8.36
C HIS A 27 7.59 0.12 -8.40
N SER A 28 6.79 -0.94 -8.38
CA SER A 28 7.15 -2.30 -8.77
C SER A 28 6.21 -2.81 -9.87
N ASP A 29 6.40 -4.04 -10.34
CA ASP A 29 5.58 -4.58 -11.42
C ASP A 29 4.11 -4.70 -11.02
N SER A 30 3.85 -5.17 -9.80
CA SER A 30 2.50 -5.43 -9.28
C SER A 30 1.87 -4.28 -8.46
N VAL A 31 2.66 -3.37 -7.89
CA VAL A 31 2.18 -2.36 -6.94
C VAL A 31 2.82 -0.99 -7.17
N VAL A 32 2.08 0.07 -6.86
CA VAL A 32 2.65 1.40 -6.60
C VAL A 32 2.39 1.75 -5.15
N LEU A 33 3.39 2.25 -4.45
CA LEU A 33 3.26 2.83 -3.12
C LEU A 33 3.43 4.34 -3.20
N PHE A 34 2.52 5.07 -2.56
CA PHE A 34 2.72 6.45 -2.16
C PHE A 34 2.88 6.50 -0.64
N PHE A 35 3.99 7.09 -0.19
CA PHE A 35 4.33 7.19 1.22
C PHE A 35 4.58 8.65 1.60
N LEU A 36 3.86 9.11 2.60
CA LEU A 36 4.06 10.42 3.23
C LEU A 36 4.45 10.22 4.68
N ALA A 37 5.75 10.38 4.96
CA ALA A 37 6.29 10.31 6.32
C ALA A 37 5.69 11.42 7.19
N LYS A 38 5.24 11.06 8.39
CA LYS A 38 4.72 12.00 9.38
C LYS A 38 4.69 11.34 10.76
N ASN A 39 5.42 11.90 11.71
CA ASN A 39 5.52 11.38 13.08
C ASN A 39 4.13 11.22 13.74
N ASN A 40 3.98 10.16 14.53
CA ASN A 40 2.75 9.80 15.26
C ASN A 40 1.51 9.66 14.35
N VAL A 41 1.70 9.36 13.07
CA VAL A 41 0.61 9.08 12.14
C VAL A 41 0.77 7.66 11.62
N HIS A 42 -0.31 6.88 11.74
CA HIS A 42 -0.35 5.52 11.23
C HIS A 42 -1.61 5.40 10.37
N LYS A 43 -1.49 5.70 9.07
CA LYS A 43 -2.63 5.60 8.15
C LYS A 43 -2.31 4.76 6.93
N PHE A 44 -3.31 4.01 6.45
CA PHE A 44 -3.18 3.20 5.25
C PHE A 44 -4.37 3.37 4.29
N GLY A 45 -4.13 3.13 3.00
CA GLY A 45 -5.16 3.11 1.97
C GLY A 45 -4.81 2.10 0.89
N PHE A 46 -5.83 1.41 0.37
CA PHE A 46 -5.68 0.48 -0.74
C PHE A 46 -6.59 0.92 -1.88
N THR A 47 -6.00 1.17 -3.03
CA THR A 47 -6.71 1.46 -4.27
C THR A 47 -6.38 0.40 -5.31
N ALA A 48 -7.25 0.24 -6.30
CA ALA A 48 -7.02 -0.63 -7.43
C ALA A 48 -7.38 0.15 -8.68
N THR A 49 -6.52 0.08 -9.70
CA THR A 49 -6.78 0.78 -10.97
C THR A 49 -8.03 0.23 -11.64
N LYS A 50 -8.73 1.05 -12.44
CA LYS A 50 -9.86 0.55 -13.26
C LYS A 50 -9.42 -0.55 -14.24
N LYS A 51 -8.15 -0.50 -14.69
CA LYS A 51 -7.53 -1.40 -15.66
C LYS A 51 -7.38 -2.85 -15.19
N ILE A 52 -7.49 -3.12 -13.89
CA ILE A 52 -7.33 -4.49 -13.35
C ILE A 52 -8.56 -5.37 -13.65
N GLY A 53 -9.73 -4.78 -13.90
CA GLY A 53 -10.97 -5.52 -14.20
C GLY A 53 -12.14 -5.17 -13.27
N ASN A 54 -13.07 -6.12 -13.16
CA ASN A 54 -14.35 -5.96 -12.46
C ASN A 54 -14.21 -5.79 -10.92
N ALA A 55 -15.33 -5.60 -10.23
CA ALA A 55 -15.33 -5.37 -8.78
C ALA A 55 -14.73 -6.53 -7.98
N VAL A 56 -14.95 -7.78 -8.42
CA VAL A 56 -14.44 -8.99 -7.75
C VAL A 56 -12.92 -9.02 -7.84
N VAL A 57 -12.39 -8.80 -9.04
CA VAL A 57 -10.93 -8.75 -9.30
C VAL A 57 -10.26 -7.63 -8.50
N ARG A 58 -10.85 -6.42 -8.50
CA ARG A 58 -10.37 -5.29 -7.68
C ARG A 58 -10.36 -5.61 -6.19
N ASN A 59 -11.40 -6.28 -5.69
CA ASN A 59 -11.49 -6.62 -4.28
C ASN A 59 -10.50 -7.72 -3.89
N ARG A 60 -10.28 -8.72 -4.76
CA ARG A 60 -9.24 -9.74 -4.58
C ARG A 60 -7.86 -9.11 -4.49
N ALA A 61 -7.53 -8.20 -5.40
CA ALA A 61 -6.27 -7.46 -5.38
C ALA A 61 -6.05 -6.71 -4.06
N LYS A 62 -7.04 -5.94 -3.61
CA LYS A 62 -6.98 -5.23 -2.32
C LYS A 62 -6.89 -6.17 -1.12
N ARG A 63 -7.50 -7.37 -1.16
CA ARG A 63 -7.36 -8.38 -0.09
C ARG A 63 -5.93 -8.90 0.00
N ARG A 64 -5.29 -9.20 -1.14
CA ARG A 64 -3.88 -9.63 -1.17
C ARG A 64 -2.94 -8.57 -0.62
N LEU A 65 -3.13 -7.30 -1.01
CA LEU A 65 -2.35 -6.18 -0.46
C LEU A 65 -2.56 -6.00 1.05
N ARG A 66 -3.78 -6.18 1.56
CA ARG A 66 -4.05 -6.13 3.00
C ARG A 66 -3.35 -7.23 3.78
N ALA A 67 -3.29 -8.44 3.22
CA ALA A 67 -2.60 -9.56 3.85
C ALA A 67 -1.11 -9.25 3.99
N LEU A 68 -0.46 -8.78 2.91
CA LEU A 68 0.94 -8.37 2.96
C LEU A 68 1.15 -7.18 3.89
N PHE A 69 0.30 -6.15 3.83
CA PHE A 69 0.45 -5.02 4.74
C PHE A 69 0.46 -5.43 6.22
N ARG A 70 -0.37 -6.40 6.61
CA ARG A 70 -0.37 -6.95 7.99
C ARG A 70 0.94 -7.66 8.35
N GLU A 71 1.57 -8.35 7.41
CA GLU A 71 2.85 -9.04 7.63
C GLU A 71 3.99 -8.06 7.93
N TYR A 72 3.97 -6.88 7.29
CA TYR A 72 5.06 -5.89 7.41
C TYR A 72 4.74 -4.71 8.34
N SER A 73 3.51 -4.60 8.84
CA SER A 73 3.01 -3.40 9.55
C SER A 73 3.88 -2.98 10.73
N SER A 74 4.44 -3.93 11.48
CA SER A 74 5.33 -3.68 12.63
C SER A 74 6.66 -3.00 12.24
N LEU A 75 7.12 -3.23 11.02
CA LEU A 75 8.37 -2.71 10.47
C LEU A 75 8.20 -1.33 9.82
N LEU A 76 6.96 -0.89 9.59
CA LEU A 76 6.69 0.37 8.90
C LEU A 76 6.99 1.58 9.79
N ASN A 77 7.50 2.63 9.15
CA ASN A 77 7.66 3.96 9.75
C ASN A 77 6.31 4.65 9.99
N ASP A 78 6.36 5.73 10.77
CA ASP A 78 5.23 6.63 10.91
C ASP A 78 4.93 7.34 9.59
N GLY A 79 3.68 7.29 9.16
CA GLY A 79 3.17 8.08 8.07
C GLY A 79 1.85 7.59 7.51
N SER A 80 1.56 8.07 6.31
CA SER A 80 0.40 7.69 5.51
C SER A 80 0.84 6.91 4.27
N TYR A 81 0.27 5.72 4.13
CA TYR A 81 0.57 4.77 3.07
C TYR A 81 -0.61 4.65 2.13
N VAL A 82 -0.40 4.74 0.82
CA VAL A 82 -1.42 4.39 -0.18
C VAL A 82 -0.81 3.40 -1.18
N PHE A 83 -1.33 2.18 -1.17
CA PHE A 83 -0.96 1.13 -2.11
C PHE A 83 -1.97 1.06 -3.26
N VAL A 84 -1.47 1.09 -4.49
CA VAL A 84 -2.25 1.02 -5.72
C VAL A 84 -1.95 -0.31 -6.41
N ALA A 85 -2.97 -1.18 -6.52
CA ALA A 85 -2.85 -2.44 -7.24
C ALA A 85 -2.82 -2.22 -8.76
N LYS A 86 -1.77 -2.75 -9.42
CA LYS A 86 -1.66 -2.82 -10.89
C LYS A 86 -2.29 -4.10 -11.44
N THR A 87 -2.50 -4.16 -12.75
CA THR A 87 -3.12 -5.32 -13.42
C THR A 87 -2.36 -6.63 -13.17
N SER A 88 -1.04 -6.59 -13.30
CA SER A 88 -0.10 -7.69 -13.04
C SER A 88 -0.23 -8.32 -11.64
N LEU A 89 -0.70 -7.59 -10.63
CA LEU A 89 -0.91 -8.14 -9.28
C LEU A 89 -1.92 -9.29 -9.28
N TYR A 90 -2.92 -9.22 -10.15
CA TYR A 90 -3.96 -10.23 -10.20
C TYR A 90 -3.42 -11.62 -10.55
N GLU A 91 -2.47 -11.65 -11.50
CA GLU A 91 -1.87 -12.86 -12.06
C GLU A 91 -0.58 -13.27 -11.33
N SER A 92 0.05 -12.35 -10.58
CA SER A 92 1.28 -12.63 -9.85
C SER A 92 1.09 -13.72 -8.80
N THR A 93 2.08 -14.59 -8.62
CA THR A 93 2.15 -15.52 -7.49
C THR A 93 2.30 -14.77 -6.17
N TYR A 94 2.20 -15.48 -5.04
CA TYR A 94 2.40 -14.86 -3.73
C TYR A 94 3.84 -14.36 -3.57
N GLU A 95 4.82 -15.17 -3.96
CA GLU A 95 6.26 -14.91 -3.80
C GLU A 95 6.67 -13.68 -4.60
N LYS A 96 6.21 -13.58 -5.86
CA LYS A 96 6.45 -12.42 -6.71
C LYS A 96 5.84 -11.15 -6.11
N LEU A 97 4.61 -11.25 -5.61
CA LEU A 97 3.94 -10.12 -4.98
C LEU A 97 4.64 -9.67 -3.69
N LYS A 98 5.11 -10.61 -2.86
CA LYS A 98 5.88 -10.34 -1.65
C LYS A 98 7.19 -9.62 -1.99
N SER A 99 7.96 -10.15 -2.94
CA SER A 99 9.19 -9.50 -3.41
C SER A 99 8.96 -8.09 -3.95
N ASP A 100 7.91 -7.90 -4.74
CA ASP A 100 7.55 -6.59 -5.27
C ASP A 100 7.13 -5.60 -4.17
N PHE A 101 6.48 -6.10 -3.11
CA PHE A 101 6.06 -5.32 -1.95
C PHE A 101 7.27 -4.88 -1.10
N GLU A 102 8.22 -5.77 -0.83
CA GLU A 102 9.48 -5.44 -0.15
C GLU A 102 10.26 -4.38 -0.93
N LYS A 103 10.40 -4.57 -2.24
CA LYS A 103 11.11 -3.63 -3.13
C LYS A 103 10.56 -2.21 -3.04
N ILE A 104 9.24 -2.03 -3.06
CA ILE A 104 8.65 -0.68 -2.97
C ILE A 104 8.80 -0.07 -1.58
N LEU A 105 8.75 -0.88 -0.52
CA LEU A 105 8.96 -0.40 0.84
C LEU A 105 10.39 0.10 1.06
N ILE A 106 11.38 -0.66 0.59
CA ILE A 106 12.80 -0.27 0.64
C ILE A 106 13.04 0.99 -0.22
N LYS A 107 12.58 1.00 -1.47
CA LYS A 107 12.74 2.15 -2.38
C LYS A 107 12.14 3.44 -1.84
N SER A 108 11.01 3.35 -1.14
CA SER A 108 10.34 4.51 -0.54
C SER A 108 10.92 4.92 0.82
N LYS A 109 11.86 4.15 1.38
CA LYS A 109 12.40 4.31 2.75
C LYS A 109 11.27 4.32 3.80
N ALA A 110 10.29 3.45 3.62
CA ALA A 110 9.09 3.40 4.45
C ALA A 110 9.13 2.35 5.57
N ILE A 111 10.28 1.67 5.71
CA ILE A 111 10.59 0.71 6.77
C ILE A 111 11.54 1.38 7.75
N LYS A 112 11.42 1.03 9.04
CA LYS A 112 12.40 1.40 10.08
C LYS A 112 13.76 0.84 9.67
N ASN A 113 14.74 1.72 9.56
CA ASN A 113 16.12 1.28 9.57
C ASN A 113 16.45 1.04 11.05
N ASP A 114 16.66 -0.22 11.44
CA ASP A 114 17.43 -0.49 12.65
C ASP A 114 18.88 -0.02 12.47
#